data_AF-A0A919J1B7-F1
#
_entry.id   AF-A0A919J1B7-F1
#
_cell.length_a   1.000
_cell.length_b   1.000
_cell.length_c   1.000
_cell.angle_alpha   90.00
_cell.angle_beta   90.00
_cell.angle_gamma   90.00
#
_symmetry.space_group_name_H-M   'P 1'
#
loop_
_entity.id
_entity.type
_entity.pdbx_description
1 polymer ?
#
loop_
_entity_poly.entity_id
_entity_poly.type
_entity_poly.pdbx_seq_one_letter_code
_entity_poly.pdbx_strand_id
1 'polypeptide(L)' 'MAGLDTSMISQPIEVPAGREMLRRALGRGGYPQIVLRFGHGTPGHPTGRRTVDQVLS' A
#
# COMPACT_ATOMS: atom_id res chain seq x y z
N MET A 1 23.18 -5.77 1.80
CA MET A 1 22.28 -5.07 2.74
C MET A 1 20.88 -5.60 2.52
N ALA A 2 20.26 -6.26 3.50
CA ALA A 2 18.86 -6.66 3.38
C ALA A 2 18.01 -5.40 3.50
N GLY A 3 17.37 -4.97 2.40
CA GLY A 3 16.38 -3.90 2.44
C GLY A 3 15.09 -4.38 3.10
N LEU A 4 14.25 -3.45 3.54
CA LEU A 4 12.89 -3.79 4.00
C LEU A 4 12.00 -4.11 2.79
N ASP A 5 11.24 -5.20 2.91
CA ASP A 5 10.11 -5.49 2.04
C ASP A 5 8.92 -4.63 2.41
N THR A 6 8.11 -4.28 1.41
CA THR A 6 6.93 -3.43 1.59
C THR A 6 5.69 -3.99 0.93
N SER A 7 4.53 -3.77 1.54
CA SER A 7 3.23 -4.11 0.97
C SER A 7 2.22 -2.99 1.21
N MET A 8 1.49 -2.61 0.17
CA MET A 8 0.37 -1.66 0.27
C MET A 8 -0.88 -2.38 0.77
N ILE A 9 -1.63 -1.73 1.66
CA ILE A 9 -2.93 -2.22 2.15
C ILE A 9 -3.99 -1.18 1.83
N SER A 10 -4.97 -1.53 1.00
CA SER A 10 -6.03 -0.61 0.55
C SER A 10 -7.31 -0.70 1.40
N GLN A 11 -7.63 -1.85 1.99
CA GLN A 11 -8.91 -2.07 2.67
C GLN A 11 -9.24 -1.02 3.77
N PRO A 12 -8.29 -0.57 4.62
CA PRO A 12 -8.57 0.44 5.65
C PRO A 12 -8.88 1.84 5.12
N ILE A 13 -8.60 2.12 3.85
CA ILE A 13 -8.79 3.45 3.23
C ILE A 13 -9.89 3.45 2.17
N GLU A 14 -10.43 2.30 1.78
CA GLU A 14 -11.41 2.20 0.68
C GLU A 14 -12.77 2.80 1.02
N VAL A 15 -13.24 2.64 2.27
CA VAL A 15 -14.56 3.09 2.71
C VAL A 15 -14.46 4.17 3.80
N PRO A 16 -15.42 5.14 3.86
CA PRO A 16 -15.36 6.24 4.80
C PRO A 16 -15.23 5.81 6.27
N ALA A 17 -15.99 4.79 6.70
CA ALA A 17 -15.96 4.31 8.08
C ALA A 17 -14.59 3.70 8.46
N GLY A 18 -14.02 2.87 7.58
CA GLY A 18 -12.70 2.27 7.79
C GLY A 18 -11.60 3.33 7.87
N ARG A 19 -11.67 4.34 7.00
CA ARG A 19 -10.71 5.45 7.00
C ARG A 19 -10.77 6.26 8.28
N GLU A 20 -11.96 6.53 8.80
CA GLU A 20 -12.14 7.26 10.06
C GLU A 20 -11.61 6.45 11.26
N MET A 21 -11.83 5.14 11.28
CA MET A 21 -11.24 4.26 12.31
C MET A 21 -9.71 4.30 12.26
N LEU A 22 -9.12 4.20 11.07
CA LEU A 22 -7.67 4.30 10.89
C LEU A 22 -7.13 5.66 11.37
N ARG A 23 -7.80 6.76 10.99
CA ARG A 23 -7.40 8.12 11.40
C ARG A 23 -7.40 8.25 12.92
N ARG A 24 -8.45 7.77 13.60
CA ARG A 24 -8.55 7.78 15.07
C ARG A 24 -7.47 6.94 15.72
N ALA A 25 -7.24 5.72 15.23
CA ALA A 25 -6.22 4.81 15.77
C ALA A 25 -4.81 5.38 15.68
N LEU A 26 -4.50 6.15 14.62
CA LEU A 26 -3.21 6.81 14.46
C LEU A 26 -3.02 8.03 15.36
N GLY A 27 -4.08 8.58 15.96
CA GLY A 27 -4.02 9.81 16.75
C GLY A 27 -3.52 11.02 15.97
N ARG A 28 -3.58 10.98 14.63
CA ARG A 28 -3.09 12.05 13.76
C ARG A 28 -4.23 12.77 13.06
N GLY A 29 -4.05 14.07 12.82
CA GLY A 29 -4.92 14.83 11.92
C GLY A 29 -4.70 14.44 10.45
N GLY A 30 -5.68 14.76 9.60
CA GLY A 30 -5.60 14.55 8.15
C GLY A 30 -6.45 13.40 7.61
N TYR A 31 -6.22 13.05 6.35
CA TYR A 31 -7.02 12.07 5.60
C TYR A 31 -6.11 10.96 5.08
N PRO A 32 -6.15 9.75 5.67
CA PRO A 32 -5.30 8.64 5.23
C PRO A 32 -5.52 8.30 3.75
N GLN A 33 -4.42 8.32 2.97
CA GLN A 33 -4.41 8.04 1.54
C GLN A 33 -3.77 6.69 1.19
N ILE A 34 -2.80 6.22 1.99
CA ILE A 34 -2.03 5.00 1.72
C ILE A 34 -1.64 4.37 3.07
N VAL A 35 -1.67 3.03 3.15
CA VAL A 35 -1.07 2.25 4.24
C VAL A 35 0.03 1.37 3.67
N LEU A 36 1.23 1.46 4.27
CA LEU A 36 2.38 0.63 3.94
C LEU A 36 2.76 -0.24 5.15
N ARG A 37 2.94 -1.53 4.93
CA ARG A 37 3.57 -2.44 5.88
C ARG A 37 5.03 -2.65 5.49
N PHE A 38 5.93 -2.53 6.45
CA PHE A 38 7.37 -2.79 6.31
C PHE A 38 7.77 -4.06 7.08
N GLY A 39 8.71 -4.83 6.56
CA GLY A 39 9.25 -6.01 7.25
C GLY A 39 10.31 -6.74 6.43
N HIS A 40 10.62 -7.97 6.81
CA HIS A 40 11.43 -8.90 6.01
C HIS A 40 10.54 -10.07 5.60
N GLY A 41 10.35 -10.24 4.30
CA GLY A 41 9.57 -11.30 3.69
C GLY A 41 10.45 -12.29 2.93
N THR A 42 9.79 -13.31 2.39
CA THR A 42 10.42 -14.22 1.44
C THR A 42 10.22 -13.68 0.02
N PRO A 43 11.23 -13.70 -0.85
CA PRO A 43 11.07 -13.27 -2.24
C PRO A 43 9.92 -14.01 -2.94
N GLY A 44 8.99 -13.25 -3.52
CA GLY A 44 7.91 -13.75 -4.35
C GLY A 44 8.23 -13.67 -5.84
N HIS A 45 7.28 -14.11 -6.68
CA HIS A 45 7.38 -13.92 -8.13
C HIS A 45 7.00 -12.47 -8.49
N PRO A 46 7.74 -11.81 -9.40
CA PRO A 46 7.35 -10.51 -9.90
C PRO A 46 5.96 -10.56 -10.55
N THR A 47 5.09 -9.62 -10.17
CA THR A 47 3.78 -9.48 -10.82
C THR A 47 3.95 -9.03 -12.27
N GLY A 48 3.25 -9.68 -13.21
CA GLY A 48 3.25 -9.28 -14.61
C GLY A 48 2.85 -7.80 -14.80
N ARG A 49 3.46 -7.15 -15.81
CA ARG A 49 3.15 -5.78 -16.23
C ARG A 49 2.89 -5.79 -17.73
N ARG A 50 2.02 -4.88 -18.20
CA ARG A 50 1.84 -4.61 -19.63
C ARG A 50 3.16 -4.16 -20.24
N THR A 51 3.41 -4.51 -21.50
CA THR A 51 4.60 -4.05 -22.22
C THR A 51 4.53 -2.54 -22.46
N VAL A 52 5.67 -1.91 -22.73
CA VAL A 52 5.74 -0.44 -22.87
C VAL A 52 4.91 0.04 -24.06
N ASP A 53 4.90 -0.70 -25.17
CA ASP A 53 4.10 -0.45 -26.37
C ASP A 53 2.59 -0.53 -26.11
N GLN A 54 2.15 -1.25 -25.07
CA GLN A 54 0.74 -1.33 -24.68
C GLN A 54 0.26 -0.14 -23.82
N VAL A 55 1.17 0.72 -23.35
CA VAL A 55 0.83 1.80 -22.39
C VAL A 55 1.27 3.19 -22.83
N LEU A 56 2.09 3.31 -23.87
CA LEU A 56 2.48 4.59 -24.48
C LEU A 56 1.71 4.80 -25.80
N SER A 57 1.22 6.02 -26.00
CA SER A 57 0.54 6.51 -27.20
C SER A 57 1.20 7.76 -27.72
#